data_AF-A0A357L261-F1
#
_entry.id   AF-A0A357L261-F1
#
_cell.length_a   1.000
_cell.length_b   1.000
_cell.length_c   1.000
_cell.angle_alpha   90.00
_cell.angle_beta   90.00
_cell.angle_gamma   90.00
#
_symmetry.space_group_name_H-M   'P 1'
#
loop_
_entity.id
_entity.type
_entity.pdbx_description
1 polymer ?
#
loop_
_entity_poly.entity_id
_entity_poly.type
_entity_poly.pdbx_seq_one_letter_code
_entity_poly.pdbx_strand_id
1 'polypeptide(L)'
;RAMATFRRVGTIGQMKTKFIDGMIANGYAPDFAESCFRQIEGFGEYGFPESHAASFALLVYASSWIKCHYPDVFAAALLNAQPMGFYAPGEIVRDAIEHGVETRPPDINRSVWDNTLEEAAPAAPRLHQRNADMRGDIRSVRALRLGFRQVDGLKEDELRGAVAARGKGFDSLRDVWLRGGLSPASIERLAQADAFRSLGLDRREALWAARALNRVGGEEDLPLFGRAAMTAREADVHLPALRLGEHVVEDYRSLRLSLKAHPAALVRDELTVLGVTEADRLAALKDGARVRTAGLVLVRQRPDTASGVIFMTLQDETNIANIIVWPATFERFRAEVLGARLCAIDGKIQNEHGIVHVIAERVHDFSPLLARLAGGPLQAALAPADEVKHPHGGAGGHPRKVRHHLVPAEVMPKGRNFH
;
A
#
# COMPACT_ATOMS: atom_id res chain seq x y z
N ARG A 1 39.04 20.20 2.87
CA ARG A 1 38.55 21.33 3.71
C ARG A 1 38.73 22.68 3.01
N ALA A 2 39.96 23.14 2.74
CA ALA A 2 40.18 24.40 2.01
C ALA A 2 39.51 24.45 0.62
N MET A 3 39.43 23.30 -0.07
CA MET A 3 38.74 23.14 -1.35
C MET A 3 37.22 23.24 -1.24
N ALA A 4 36.60 22.83 -0.13
CA ALA A 4 35.14 22.97 0.07
C ALA A 4 34.73 24.44 0.32
N THR A 5 35.66 25.26 0.82
CA THR A 5 35.49 26.72 1.00
C THR A 5 35.82 27.54 -0.25
N PHE A 6 35.85 26.88 -1.43
CA PHE A 6 36.25 27.38 -2.75
C PHE A 6 35.88 28.85 -3.04
N ARG A 7 34.66 29.27 -2.69
CA ARG A 7 34.16 30.61 -3.01
C ARG A 7 34.45 31.70 -1.97
N ARG A 8 35.00 31.39 -0.79
CA ARG A 8 35.00 32.34 0.34
C ARG A 8 36.37 32.80 0.85
N VAL A 9 37.48 32.07 0.65
CA VAL A 9 38.68 32.31 1.49
C VAL A 9 40.02 32.46 0.73
N GLY A 10 40.09 32.33 -0.60
CA GLY A 10 41.28 32.72 -1.38
C GLY A 10 42.61 31.98 -1.09
N THR A 11 42.60 30.94 -0.25
CA THR A 11 43.81 30.23 0.24
C THR A 11 44.33 29.13 -0.69
N ILE A 12 43.66 28.86 -1.81
CA ILE A 12 43.98 27.77 -2.75
C ILE A 12 45.27 28.03 -3.54
N GLY A 13 45.56 29.27 -3.92
CA GLY A 13 46.76 29.59 -4.70
C GLY A 13 48.06 29.14 -3.99
N GLN A 14 48.12 29.33 -2.67
CA GLN A 14 49.26 28.89 -1.84
C GLN A 14 49.36 27.36 -1.76
N MET A 15 48.22 26.66 -1.70
CA MET A 15 48.20 25.20 -1.70
C MET A 15 48.56 24.62 -3.06
N LYS A 16 48.16 25.27 -4.16
CA LYS A 16 48.51 24.90 -5.53
C LYS A 16 50.02 24.97 -5.74
N THR A 17 50.64 26.10 -5.40
CA THR A 17 52.10 26.27 -5.49
C THR A 17 52.83 25.23 -4.66
N LYS A 18 52.44 25.05 -3.39
CA LYS A 18 53.04 24.04 -2.50
C LYS A 18 52.93 22.60 -3.04
N PHE A 19 51.80 22.27 -3.67
CA PHE A 19 51.58 20.94 -4.26
C PHE A 19 52.46 20.71 -5.50
N ILE A 20 52.46 21.67 -6.44
CA ILE A 20 53.25 21.57 -7.69
C ILE A 20 54.74 21.52 -7.38
N ASP A 21 55.24 22.44 -6.54
CA ASP A 21 56.65 22.49 -6.16
C ASP A 21 57.08 21.20 -5.45
N GLY A 22 56.21 20.66 -4.59
CA GLY A 22 56.43 19.37 -3.93
C GLY A 22 56.51 18.20 -4.91
N MET A 23 55.68 18.17 -5.95
CA MET A 23 55.75 17.14 -6.99
C MET A 23 57.01 17.29 -7.85
N ILE A 24 57.38 18.50 -8.25
CA ILE A 24 58.61 18.75 -9.00
C ILE A 24 59.84 18.30 -8.19
N ALA A 25 59.88 18.61 -6.89
CA ALA A 25 60.94 18.17 -5.99
C ALA A 25 61.03 16.63 -5.85
N ASN A 26 59.92 15.91 -6.06
CA ASN A 26 59.87 14.45 -6.10
C ASN A 26 60.12 13.85 -7.50
N GLY A 27 60.54 14.67 -8.48
CA GLY A 27 60.95 14.22 -9.81
C GLY A 27 59.82 14.14 -10.85
N TYR A 28 58.63 14.71 -10.58
CA TYR A 28 57.53 14.74 -11.53
C TYR A 28 57.64 15.95 -12.49
N ALA A 29 57.22 15.76 -13.74
CA ALA A 29 57.18 16.84 -14.72
C ALA A 29 56.16 17.93 -14.31
N PRO A 30 56.45 19.23 -14.56
CA PRO A 30 55.55 20.33 -14.19
C PRO A 30 54.14 20.19 -14.76
N ASP A 31 54.02 19.87 -16.06
CA ASP A 31 52.73 19.74 -16.74
C ASP A 31 51.87 18.61 -16.14
N PHE A 32 52.51 17.54 -15.66
CA PHE A 32 51.83 16.43 -14.98
C PHE A 32 51.31 16.87 -13.60
N ALA A 33 52.13 17.56 -12.81
CA ALA A 33 51.74 18.08 -11.50
C ALA A 33 50.56 19.07 -11.60
N GLU A 34 50.57 19.95 -12.61
CA GLU A 34 49.46 20.86 -12.89
C GLU A 34 48.17 20.13 -13.31
N SER A 35 48.30 19.05 -14.09
CA SER A 35 47.17 18.20 -14.48
C SER A 35 46.55 17.49 -13.27
N CYS A 36 47.36 16.92 -12.38
CA CYS A 36 46.89 16.29 -11.14
C CYS A 36 46.14 17.27 -10.25
N PHE A 37 46.67 18.48 -10.07
CA PHE A 37 45.99 19.49 -9.24
C PHE A 37 44.62 19.88 -9.82
N ARG A 38 44.52 20.06 -11.14
CA ARG A 38 43.24 20.34 -11.82
C ARG A 38 42.20 19.22 -11.64
N GLN A 39 42.62 17.96 -11.63
CA GLN A 39 41.70 16.85 -11.34
C GLN A 39 41.18 16.91 -9.90
N ILE A 40 42.07 17.14 -8.92
CA ILE A 40 41.70 17.28 -7.51
C ILE A 40 40.75 18.48 -7.32
N GLU A 41 40.98 19.59 -8.04
CA GLU A 41 40.07 20.75 -8.07
C GLU A 41 38.66 20.34 -8.52
N GLY A 42 38.53 19.55 -9.59
CA GLY A 42 37.24 19.02 -10.05
C GLY A 42 36.54 18.11 -9.04
N PHE A 43 37.28 17.34 -8.24
CA PHE A 43 36.72 16.50 -7.17
C PHE A 43 36.29 17.27 -5.93
N GLY A 44 36.73 18.52 -5.77
CA GLY A 44 36.41 19.35 -4.59
C GLY A 44 34.91 19.60 -4.40
N GLU A 45 34.11 19.55 -5.46
CA GLU A 45 32.66 19.81 -5.44
C GLU A 45 31.82 18.53 -5.25
N TYR A 46 32.34 17.36 -5.63
CA TYR A 46 31.62 16.07 -5.61
C TYR A 46 32.23 15.02 -4.67
N GLY A 47 33.31 15.36 -3.95
CA GLY A 47 33.98 14.44 -3.04
C GLY A 47 33.10 14.04 -1.85
N PHE A 48 32.92 12.74 -1.64
CA PHE A 48 32.13 12.19 -0.54
C PHE A 48 33.03 11.48 0.49
N PRO A 49 32.78 11.60 1.81
CA PRO A 49 33.59 10.94 2.82
C PRO A 49 33.46 9.41 2.73
N GLU A 50 34.54 8.72 2.40
CA GLU A 50 34.56 7.26 2.22
C GLU A 50 34.13 6.51 3.50
N SER A 51 34.60 6.94 4.68
CA SER A 51 34.22 6.30 5.94
C SER A 51 32.72 6.35 6.24
N HIS A 52 32.06 7.44 5.83
CA HIS A 52 30.60 7.57 5.91
C HIS A 52 29.90 6.71 4.85
N ALA A 53 30.40 6.70 3.61
CA ALA A 53 29.85 5.82 2.57
C ALA A 53 29.93 4.34 2.97
N ALA A 54 31.08 3.91 3.50
CA ALA A 54 31.33 2.54 3.90
C ALA A 54 30.41 2.09 5.05
N SER A 55 30.18 2.94 6.05
CA SER A 55 29.28 2.60 7.16
C SER A 55 27.82 2.42 6.69
N PHE A 56 27.33 3.28 5.79
CA PHE A 56 26.01 3.11 5.19
C PHE A 56 25.94 1.91 4.25
N ALA A 57 26.99 1.66 3.46
CA ALA A 57 27.05 0.50 2.55
C ALA A 57 26.93 -0.83 3.31
N LEU A 58 27.49 -0.92 4.53
CA LEU A 58 27.35 -2.11 5.37
C LEU A 58 25.88 -2.37 5.75
N LEU A 59 25.12 -1.34 6.09
CA LEU A 59 23.70 -1.46 6.42
C LEU A 59 22.87 -1.87 5.19
N VAL A 60 23.18 -1.29 4.02
CA VAL A 60 22.53 -1.65 2.75
C VAL A 60 22.82 -3.11 2.42
N TYR A 61 24.08 -3.54 2.53
CA TYR A 61 24.47 -4.92 2.27
C TYR A 61 23.76 -5.90 3.20
N ALA A 62 23.76 -5.63 4.51
CA ALA A 62 23.07 -6.46 5.49
C ALA A 62 21.55 -6.57 5.19
N SER A 63 20.91 -5.45 4.86
CA SER A 63 19.48 -5.41 4.52
C SER A 63 19.18 -6.18 3.22
N SER A 64 19.99 -5.97 2.18
CA SER A 64 19.87 -6.68 0.90
C SER A 64 20.14 -8.18 1.04
N TRP A 65 21.09 -8.58 1.89
CA TRP A 65 21.35 -9.99 2.19
C TRP A 65 20.15 -10.66 2.84
N ILE A 66 19.51 -9.99 3.81
CA ILE A 66 18.28 -10.50 4.44
C ILE A 66 17.15 -10.57 3.40
N LYS A 67 16.96 -9.54 2.57
CA LYS A 67 15.93 -9.56 1.52
C LYS A 67 16.16 -10.69 0.51
N CYS A 68 17.41 -10.92 0.11
CA CYS A 68 17.79 -11.95 -0.87
C CYS A 68 17.50 -13.37 -0.35
N HIS A 69 17.88 -13.66 0.89
CA HIS A 69 17.79 -15.02 1.44
C HIS A 69 16.54 -15.29 2.28
N TYR A 70 16.02 -14.28 2.98
CA TYR A 70 14.89 -14.40 3.91
C TYR A 70 13.85 -13.28 3.70
N PRO A 71 13.23 -13.19 2.51
CA PRO A 71 12.17 -12.20 2.24
C PRO A 71 11.00 -12.26 3.22
N ASP A 72 10.68 -13.44 3.79
CA ASP A 72 9.69 -13.60 4.85
C ASP A 72 10.03 -12.78 6.11
N VAL A 73 11.26 -12.94 6.61
CA VAL A 73 11.79 -12.17 7.77
C VAL A 73 11.90 -10.70 7.43
N PHE A 74 12.42 -10.37 6.24
CA PHE A 74 12.57 -8.99 5.78
C PHE A 74 11.23 -8.25 5.78
N ALA A 75 10.20 -8.84 5.17
CA ALA A 75 8.87 -8.24 5.08
C ALA A 75 8.23 -8.09 6.47
N ALA A 76 8.29 -9.11 7.32
CA ALA A 76 7.77 -9.06 8.69
C ALA A 76 8.43 -7.93 9.51
N ALA A 77 9.76 -7.82 9.45
CA ALA A 77 10.51 -6.78 10.14
C ALA A 77 10.16 -5.37 9.60
N LEU A 78 10.09 -5.22 8.28
CA LEU A 78 9.78 -3.94 7.63
C LEU A 78 8.35 -3.47 7.93
N LEU A 79 7.38 -4.39 8.00
CA LEU A 79 6.01 -4.10 8.41
C LEU A 79 5.92 -3.73 9.89
N ASN A 80 6.71 -4.40 10.75
CA ASN A 80 6.71 -4.12 12.19
C ASN A 80 7.48 -2.82 12.55
N ALA A 81 8.35 -2.34 11.66
CA ALA A 81 9.04 -1.07 11.82
C ALA A 81 8.23 0.14 11.32
N GLN A 82 7.05 -0.07 10.72
CA GLN A 82 6.19 1.03 10.26
C GLN A 82 5.68 1.92 11.41
N PRO A 83 5.49 3.23 11.20
CA PRO A 83 5.56 3.93 9.91
C PRO A 83 7.01 4.26 9.49
N MET A 84 7.42 3.78 8.31
CA MET A 84 8.65 4.21 7.63
C MET A 84 8.26 4.94 6.34
N GLY A 85 8.83 6.12 6.11
CA GLY A 85 8.36 7.08 5.11
C GLY A 85 8.36 6.59 3.65
N PHE A 86 9.06 5.50 3.33
CA PHE A 86 9.32 5.10 1.94
C PHE A 86 8.27 4.16 1.34
N TYR A 87 8.02 2.99 1.93
CA TYR A 87 7.15 1.96 1.34
C TYR A 87 5.82 1.83 2.07
N ALA A 88 4.73 1.67 1.33
CA ALA A 88 3.42 1.37 1.90
C ALA A 88 3.35 -0.13 2.28
N PRO A 89 2.61 -0.52 3.35
CA PRO A 89 2.47 -1.92 3.75
C PRO A 89 2.05 -2.86 2.61
N GLY A 90 1.15 -2.42 1.73
CA GLY A 90 0.73 -3.18 0.55
C GLY A 90 1.87 -3.55 -0.39
N GLU A 91 2.83 -2.64 -0.61
CA GLU A 91 4.00 -2.89 -1.46
C GLU A 91 4.95 -3.91 -0.85
N ILE A 92 5.12 -3.84 0.47
CA ILE A 92 5.97 -4.78 1.22
C ILE A 92 5.38 -6.19 1.14
N VAL A 93 4.06 -6.30 1.34
CA VAL A 93 3.34 -7.57 1.24
C VAL A 93 3.39 -8.12 -0.18
N ARG A 94 3.20 -7.27 -1.20
CA ARG A 94 3.29 -7.68 -2.59
C ARG A 94 4.69 -8.19 -2.94
N ASP A 95 5.73 -7.45 -2.57
CA ASP A 95 7.13 -7.87 -2.78
C ASP A 95 7.37 -9.24 -2.11
N ALA A 96 6.90 -9.46 -0.89
CA ALA A 96 7.01 -10.77 -0.22
C ALA A 96 6.31 -11.89 -1.00
N ILE A 97 5.08 -11.65 -1.49
CA ILE A 97 4.33 -12.61 -2.32
C ILE A 97 5.08 -12.93 -3.62
N GLU A 98 5.66 -11.91 -4.27
CA GLU A 98 6.45 -12.09 -5.49
C GLU A 98 7.77 -12.86 -5.23
N HIS A 99 8.28 -12.80 -4.00
CA HIS A 99 9.37 -13.67 -3.51
C HIS A 99 8.87 -15.05 -3.03
N GLY A 100 7.62 -15.41 -3.30
CA GLY A 100 7.04 -16.73 -3.01
C GLY A 100 6.61 -16.94 -1.56
N VAL A 101 6.66 -15.89 -0.73
CA VAL A 101 6.24 -15.93 0.67
C VAL A 101 4.72 -16.04 0.73
N GLU A 102 4.23 -17.10 1.37
CA GLU A 102 2.81 -17.23 1.67
C GLU A 102 2.41 -16.15 2.68
N THR A 103 1.41 -15.33 2.34
CA THR A 103 0.91 -14.29 3.25
C THR A 103 -0.52 -14.62 3.68
N ARG A 104 -0.78 -14.49 4.98
CA ARG A 104 -2.05 -14.83 5.61
C ARG A 104 -2.70 -13.59 6.26
N PRO A 105 -4.01 -13.40 6.14
CA PRO A 105 -4.70 -12.20 6.63
C PRO A 105 -4.72 -12.13 8.17
N PRO A 106 -5.09 -10.99 8.75
CA PRO A 106 -5.36 -10.92 10.19
C PRO A 106 -6.49 -11.88 10.58
N ASP A 107 -6.37 -12.55 11.73
CA ASP A 107 -7.40 -13.44 12.24
C ASP A 107 -7.41 -13.45 13.78
N ILE A 108 -8.60 -13.36 14.39
CA ILE A 108 -8.78 -13.24 15.85
C ILE A 108 -8.09 -14.37 16.63
N ASN A 109 -8.09 -15.58 16.07
CA ASN A 109 -7.54 -16.76 16.73
C ASN A 109 -6.08 -17.04 16.41
N ARG A 110 -5.51 -16.38 15.39
CA ARG A 110 -4.14 -16.64 14.92
C ARG A 110 -3.21 -15.45 15.09
N SER A 111 -3.67 -14.25 14.77
CA SER A 111 -2.85 -13.04 14.79
C SER A 111 -2.59 -12.54 16.21
N VAL A 112 -1.53 -11.74 16.34
CA VAL A 112 -1.25 -10.88 17.48
C VAL A 112 -1.21 -9.42 16.99
N TRP A 113 -0.78 -8.49 17.84
CA TRP A 113 -0.64 -7.09 17.41
C TRP A 113 0.33 -6.94 16.23
N ASP A 114 1.55 -7.44 16.39
CA ASP A 114 2.58 -7.44 15.36
C ASP A 114 2.37 -8.52 14.30
N ASN A 115 2.98 -8.32 13.14
CA ASN A 115 3.04 -9.33 12.08
C ASN A 115 4.00 -10.44 12.52
N THR A 116 3.61 -11.69 12.33
CA THR A 116 4.35 -12.87 12.80
C THR A 116 4.71 -13.81 11.66
N LEU A 117 5.63 -14.73 11.94
CA LEU A 117 6.03 -15.80 11.03
C LEU A 117 5.43 -17.12 11.48
N GLU A 118 4.72 -17.80 10.58
CA GLU A 118 4.09 -19.11 10.83
C GLU A 118 4.78 -20.19 9.98
N GLU A 119 4.64 -21.47 10.35
CA GLU A 119 5.18 -22.55 9.53
C GLU A 119 4.49 -22.63 8.17
N ALA A 120 5.28 -22.83 7.11
CA ALA A 120 4.80 -22.94 5.75
C ALA A 120 5.77 -23.78 4.89
N ALA A 121 5.30 -24.16 3.69
CA ALA A 121 6.17 -24.75 2.69
C ALA A 121 7.21 -23.72 2.18
N PRO A 122 8.38 -24.16 1.69
CA PRO A 122 9.41 -23.27 1.16
C PRO A 122 8.89 -22.29 0.12
N ALA A 123 9.43 -21.07 0.09
CA ALA A 123 9.01 -20.01 -0.82
C ALA A 123 9.51 -20.20 -2.26
N ALA A 124 10.69 -20.77 -2.44
CA ALA A 124 11.39 -20.89 -3.74
C ALA A 124 10.54 -21.47 -4.91
N PRO A 125 9.65 -22.48 -4.71
CA PRO A 125 8.80 -22.99 -5.78
C PRO A 125 7.70 -22.04 -6.24
N ARG A 126 7.34 -21.04 -5.43
CA ARG A 126 6.26 -20.06 -5.68
C ARG A 126 6.75 -18.71 -6.17
N LEU A 127 8.04 -18.59 -6.49
CA LEU A 127 8.62 -17.34 -6.97
C LEU A 127 7.91 -16.83 -8.21
N HIS A 128 7.63 -15.52 -8.22
CA HIS A 128 7.18 -14.84 -9.43
C HIS A 128 8.26 -14.93 -10.51
N GLN A 129 7.84 -14.93 -11.78
CA GLN A 129 8.75 -15.11 -12.92
C GLN A 129 9.92 -14.11 -12.91
N ARG A 130 9.69 -12.89 -12.44
CA ARG A 130 10.71 -11.83 -12.31
C ARG A 130 11.84 -12.15 -11.33
N ASN A 131 11.58 -13.01 -10.34
CA ASN A 131 12.54 -13.39 -9.30
C ASN A 131 12.99 -14.85 -9.48
N ALA A 132 12.79 -15.44 -10.67
CA ALA A 132 13.03 -16.85 -10.91
C ALA A 132 14.51 -17.23 -10.81
N ASP A 133 15.41 -16.31 -11.14
CA ASP A 133 16.87 -16.43 -11.01
C ASP A 133 17.31 -16.54 -9.55
N MET A 134 16.60 -15.91 -8.63
CA MET A 134 16.86 -15.97 -7.18
C MET A 134 16.51 -17.31 -6.53
N ARG A 135 15.99 -18.30 -7.28
CA ARG A 135 15.50 -19.57 -6.73
C ARG A 135 16.54 -20.31 -5.89
N GLY A 136 17.82 -20.23 -6.25
CA GLY A 136 18.92 -20.85 -5.50
C GLY A 136 19.29 -20.11 -4.21
N ASP A 137 18.93 -18.83 -4.11
CA ASP A 137 19.30 -17.95 -3.01
C ASP A 137 18.22 -17.91 -1.92
N ILE A 138 16.96 -18.11 -2.26
CA ILE A 138 15.81 -17.99 -1.35
C ILE A 138 15.79 -19.15 -0.36
N ARG A 139 15.83 -18.82 0.94
CA ARG A 139 15.83 -19.75 2.09
C ARG A 139 14.59 -19.60 2.97
N SER A 140 13.62 -18.80 2.57
CA SER A 140 12.36 -18.60 3.30
C SER A 140 11.52 -19.87 3.40
N VAL A 141 11.11 -20.18 4.62
CA VAL A 141 10.32 -21.37 5.00
C VAL A 141 9.17 -21.01 5.94
N ARG A 142 8.84 -19.73 6.07
CA ARG A 142 7.75 -19.24 6.90
C ARG A 142 6.71 -18.50 6.06
N ALA A 143 5.46 -18.55 6.52
CA ALA A 143 4.40 -17.67 6.04
C ALA A 143 4.39 -16.39 6.87
N LEU A 144 4.09 -15.27 6.22
CA LEU A 144 3.84 -13.99 6.86
C LEU A 144 2.39 -13.93 7.31
N ARG A 145 2.15 -13.88 8.63
CA ARG A 145 0.83 -13.58 9.21
C ARG A 145 0.72 -12.09 9.47
N LEU A 146 -0.29 -11.46 8.88
CA LEU A 146 -0.58 -10.06 9.17
C LEU A 146 -1.12 -9.90 10.60
N GLY A 147 -0.55 -8.93 11.32
CA GLY A 147 -0.95 -8.56 12.67
C GLY A 147 -2.09 -7.53 12.68
N PHE A 148 -2.71 -7.34 13.85
CA PHE A 148 -3.79 -6.36 14.03
C PHE A 148 -3.35 -4.92 13.80
N ARG A 149 -2.04 -4.62 13.90
CA ARG A 149 -1.49 -3.29 13.59
C ARG A 149 -1.71 -2.83 12.14
N GLN A 150 -2.05 -3.74 11.23
CA GLN A 150 -2.40 -3.40 9.85
C GLN A 150 -3.85 -2.93 9.70
N VAL A 151 -4.71 -3.20 10.69
CA VAL A 151 -6.12 -2.82 10.65
C VAL A 151 -6.27 -1.38 11.12
N ASP A 152 -6.81 -0.53 10.26
CA ASP A 152 -7.01 0.88 10.54
C ASP A 152 -7.97 1.08 11.74
N GLY A 153 -7.51 1.85 12.74
CA GLY A 153 -8.32 2.30 13.87
C GLY A 153 -8.49 1.31 15.02
N LEU A 154 -7.74 0.20 15.06
CA LEU A 154 -7.66 -0.67 16.24
C LEU A 154 -6.74 -0.09 17.31
N LYS A 155 -7.07 -0.37 18.58
CA LYS A 155 -6.27 0.02 19.75
C LYS A 155 -5.37 -1.14 20.18
N GLU A 156 -4.08 -0.88 20.27
CA GLU A 156 -3.06 -1.87 20.61
C GLU A 156 -3.33 -2.56 21.96
N ASP A 157 -3.60 -1.79 23.01
CA ASP A 157 -3.80 -2.32 24.36
C ASP A 157 -5.03 -3.24 24.45
N GLU A 158 -6.10 -2.89 23.73
CA GLU A 158 -7.34 -3.67 23.70
C GLU A 158 -7.11 -5.03 23.03
N LEU A 159 -6.41 -5.04 21.89
CA LEU A 159 -6.09 -6.27 21.17
C LEU A 159 -5.06 -7.12 21.92
N ARG A 160 -4.10 -6.51 22.62
CA ARG A 160 -3.18 -7.24 23.51
C ARG A 160 -3.93 -7.94 24.64
N GLY A 161 -4.90 -7.26 25.25
CA GLY A 161 -5.78 -7.85 26.25
C GLY A 161 -6.55 -9.06 25.72
N ALA A 162 -7.20 -8.91 24.55
CA ALA A 162 -7.93 -10.01 23.91
C ALA A 162 -7.01 -11.19 23.55
N VAL A 163 -5.82 -10.93 23.01
CA VAL A 163 -4.83 -11.96 22.69
C VAL A 163 -4.39 -12.71 23.97
N ALA A 164 -4.19 -12.01 25.09
CA ALA A 164 -3.87 -12.64 26.37
C ALA A 164 -5.03 -13.50 26.90
N ALA A 165 -6.27 -13.06 26.71
CA ALA A 165 -7.47 -13.78 27.13
C ALA A 165 -7.84 -14.98 26.21
N ARG A 166 -7.27 -15.06 25.01
CA ARG A 166 -7.64 -16.01 23.94
C ARG A 166 -7.52 -17.49 24.34
N GLY A 167 -6.52 -17.88 25.13
CA GLY A 167 -6.31 -19.28 25.50
C GLY A 167 -6.18 -20.19 24.26
N LYS A 168 -7.03 -21.23 24.15
CA LYS A 168 -7.07 -22.15 23.00
C LYS A 168 -7.69 -21.55 21.71
N GLY A 169 -8.26 -20.36 21.81
CA GLY A 169 -9.07 -19.73 20.76
C GLY A 169 -10.44 -19.30 21.32
N PHE A 170 -11.06 -18.36 20.62
CA PHE A 170 -12.45 -17.99 20.78
C PHE A 170 -13.34 -18.87 19.91
N ASP A 171 -14.55 -19.15 20.38
CA ASP A 171 -15.55 -19.95 19.65
C ASP A 171 -16.64 -19.11 18.96
N SER A 172 -16.79 -17.85 19.35
CA SER A 172 -17.88 -16.97 18.91
C SER A 172 -17.54 -15.50 19.11
N LEU A 173 -18.26 -14.59 18.42
CA LEU A 173 -18.11 -13.14 18.66
C LEU A 173 -18.47 -12.75 20.10
N ARG A 174 -19.43 -13.46 20.72
CA ARG A 174 -19.83 -13.21 22.10
C ARG A 174 -18.72 -13.55 23.08
N ASP A 175 -17.97 -14.61 22.82
CA ASP A 175 -16.78 -14.99 23.59
C ASP A 175 -15.65 -13.96 23.39
N VAL A 176 -15.43 -13.48 22.16
CA VAL A 176 -14.50 -12.38 21.88
C VAL A 176 -14.89 -11.09 22.65
N TRP A 177 -16.18 -10.80 22.74
CA TRP A 177 -16.69 -9.64 23.48
C TRP A 177 -16.52 -9.79 25.00
N LEU A 178 -17.06 -10.87 25.58
CA LEU A 178 -17.13 -11.04 27.03
C LEU A 178 -15.79 -11.46 27.64
N ARG A 179 -15.13 -12.49 27.06
CA ARG A 179 -13.85 -12.99 27.56
C ARG A 179 -12.68 -12.21 26.99
N GLY A 180 -12.74 -11.86 25.71
CA GLY A 180 -11.69 -11.05 25.07
C GLY A 180 -11.70 -9.59 25.51
N GLY A 181 -12.81 -9.08 26.07
CA GLY A 181 -12.93 -7.71 26.54
C GLY A 181 -12.87 -6.66 25.42
N LEU A 182 -13.05 -7.08 24.16
CA LEU A 182 -13.07 -6.14 23.04
C LEU A 182 -14.36 -5.33 23.03
N SER A 183 -14.24 -4.02 22.89
CA SER A 183 -15.35 -3.13 22.64
C SER A 183 -16.09 -3.52 21.35
N PRO A 184 -17.42 -3.31 21.28
CA PRO A 184 -18.19 -3.57 20.06
C PRO A 184 -17.63 -2.84 18.83
N ALA A 185 -17.07 -1.64 19.03
CA ALA A 185 -16.44 -0.86 17.97
C ALA A 185 -15.16 -1.50 17.41
N SER A 186 -14.37 -2.18 18.23
CA SER A 186 -13.20 -2.95 17.80
C SER A 186 -13.60 -4.26 17.12
N ILE A 187 -14.66 -4.92 17.61
CA ILE A 187 -15.25 -6.10 16.96
C ILE A 187 -15.79 -5.75 15.57
N GLU A 188 -16.50 -4.64 15.42
CA GLU A 188 -16.98 -4.18 14.10
C GLU A 188 -15.80 -3.92 13.15
N ARG A 189 -14.73 -3.28 13.61
CA ARG A 189 -13.51 -3.07 12.79
C ARG A 189 -12.82 -4.37 12.38
N LEU A 190 -12.72 -5.35 13.29
CA LEU A 190 -12.18 -6.67 12.97
C LEU A 190 -13.06 -7.41 11.96
N ALA A 191 -14.38 -7.24 12.03
CA ALA A 191 -15.30 -7.79 11.04
C ALA A 191 -15.13 -7.10 9.68
N GLN A 192 -14.99 -5.77 9.66
CA GLN A 192 -14.63 -5.01 8.45
C GLN A 192 -13.30 -5.50 7.86
N ALA A 193 -12.33 -5.89 8.69
CA ALA A 193 -11.05 -6.44 8.27
C ALA A 193 -11.07 -7.94 7.90
N ASP A 194 -12.24 -8.60 7.94
CA ASP A 194 -12.40 -10.04 7.64
C ASP A 194 -11.59 -10.96 8.57
N ALA A 195 -11.43 -10.55 9.84
CA ALA A 195 -10.58 -11.23 10.83
C ALA A 195 -11.27 -12.35 11.62
N PHE A 196 -12.48 -12.79 11.23
CA PHE A 196 -13.26 -13.82 11.93
C PHE A 196 -13.39 -15.14 11.15
N ARG A 197 -12.55 -15.35 10.14
CA ARG A 197 -12.58 -16.57 9.31
C ARG A 197 -12.37 -17.85 10.11
N SER A 198 -11.54 -17.83 11.15
CA SER A 198 -11.37 -18.99 12.04
C SER A 198 -12.60 -19.34 12.87
N LEU A 199 -13.57 -18.42 13.01
CA LEU A 199 -14.88 -18.70 13.61
C LEU A 199 -15.90 -19.22 12.60
N GLY A 200 -15.49 -19.39 11.34
CA GLY A 200 -16.39 -19.80 10.25
C GLY A 200 -17.30 -18.68 9.74
N LEU A 201 -17.03 -17.42 10.10
CA LEU A 201 -17.86 -16.29 9.73
C LEU A 201 -17.26 -15.53 8.55
N ASP A 202 -18.07 -15.32 7.51
CA ASP A 202 -17.76 -14.38 6.45
C ASP A 202 -17.94 -12.93 6.92
N ARG A 203 -17.29 -11.99 6.24
CA ARG A 203 -17.29 -10.56 6.59
C ARG A 203 -18.70 -10.02 6.84
N ARG A 204 -19.67 -10.34 5.98
CA ARG A 204 -21.05 -9.85 6.11
C ARG A 204 -21.77 -10.42 7.33
N GLU A 205 -21.56 -11.70 7.60
CA GLU A 205 -22.12 -12.39 8.78
C GLU A 205 -21.51 -11.86 10.07
N ALA A 206 -20.18 -11.69 10.09
CA ALA A 206 -19.46 -11.12 11.20
C ALA A 206 -19.89 -9.68 11.50
N LEU A 207 -20.12 -8.84 10.47
CA LEU A 207 -20.61 -7.47 10.65
C LEU A 207 -22.04 -7.43 11.18
N TRP A 208 -22.91 -8.31 10.68
CA TRP A 208 -24.27 -8.43 11.18
C TRP A 208 -24.27 -8.82 12.66
N ALA A 209 -23.52 -9.86 13.02
CA ALA A 209 -23.38 -10.32 14.39
C ALA A 209 -22.74 -9.27 15.31
N ALA A 210 -21.70 -8.56 14.86
CA ALA A 210 -21.06 -7.49 15.62
C ALA A 210 -22.04 -6.35 15.96
N ARG A 211 -22.92 -5.99 15.03
CA ARG A 211 -23.93 -4.95 15.27
C ARG A 211 -25.03 -5.37 16.22
N ALA A 212 -25.33 -6.67 16.32
CA ALA A 212 -26.24 -7.19 17.32
C ALA A 212 -25.68 -7.01 18.75
N LEU A 213 -24.35 -7.06 18.95
CA LEU A 213 -23.73 -6.85 20.26
C LEU A 213 -23.98 -5.43 20.82
N ASN A 214 -24.11 -4.42 19.96
CA ASN A 214 -24.47 -3.06 20.38
C ASN A 214 -25.88 -2.95 20.98
N ARG A 215 -26.75 -3.93 20.73
CA ARG A 215 -28.10 -3.99 21.33
C ARG A 215 -28.09 -4.68 22.69
N VAL A 216 -27.19 -5.64 22.88
CA VAL A 216 -27.13 -6.50 24.08
C VAL A 216 -26.35 -5.86 25.25
N GLY A 217 -25.75 -4.68 25.05
CA GLY A 217 -24.92 -3.99 26.06
C GLY A 217 -25.47 -2.65 26.58
N GLY A 218 -26.66 -2.24 26.16
CA GLY A 218 -27.30 -1.01 26.59
C GLY A 218 -28.82 -1.21 26.67
N GLU A 219 -29.40 -0.90 27.83
CA GLU A 219 -30.83 -1.06 28.18
C GLU A 219 -31.35 -2.50 28.42
N GLU A 220 -30.78 -3.54 27.83
CA GLU A 220 -31.24 -4.94 28.06
C GLU A 220 -30.79 -5.56 29.40
N ASP A 221 -29.82 -4.95 30.09
CA ASP A 221 -29.38 -5.33 31.45
C ASP A 221 -30.30 -4.77 32.57
N LEU A 222 -31.49 -4.27 32.22
CA LEU A 222 -32.49 -3.95 33.22
C LEU A 222 -33.14 -5.26 33.71
N PRO A 223 -33.27 -5.47 35.04
CA PRO A 223 -33.75 -6.74 35.62
C PRO A 223 -35.15 -7.16 35.16
N LEU A 224 -35.92 -6.24 34.56
CA LEU A 224 -37.23 -6.50 33.95
C LEU A 224 -37.13 -7.21 32.59
N PHE A 225 -36.07 -7.00 31.81
CA PHE A 225 -35.89 -7.55 30.45
C PHE A 225 -35.00 -8.80 30.39
N GLY A 226 -34.27 -9.13 31.47
CA GLY A 226 -33.48 -10.37 31.56
C GLY A 226 -34.28 -11.67 31.38
N ARG A 227 -35.61 -11.64 31.59
CA ARG A 227 -36.52 -12.76 31.30
C ARG A 227 -37.04 -12.80 29.86
N ALA A 228 -37.08 -11.65 29.16
CA ALA A 228 -37.54 -11.57 27.77
C ALA A 228 -36.45 -11.97 26.76
N ALA A 229 -35.17 -11.71 27.09
CA ALA A 229 -34.02 -12.03 26.24
C ALA A 229 -33.82 -13.53 25.95
N MET A 230 -34.45 -14.43 26.71
CA MET A 230 -34.27 -15.88 26.57
C MET A 230 -35.19 -16.57 25.54
N THR A 231 -36.17 -15.89 24.93
CA THR A 231 -37.26 -16.58 24.19
C THR A 231 -37.34 -16.33 22.69
N ALA A 232 -36.61 -15.38 22.12
CA ALA A 232 -36.56 -15.20 20.67
C ALA A 232 -35.19 -15.64 20.13
N ARG A 233 -35.05 -16.93 19.78
CA ARG A 233 -34.01 -17.30 18.79
C ARG A 233 -34.44 -16.67 17.47
N GLU A 234 -33.85 -15.54 17.12
CA GLU A 234 -34.00 -15.00 15.77
C GLU A 234 -33.62 -16.10 14.78
N ALA A 235 -34.45 -16.31 13.76
CA ALA A 235 -34.17 -17.30 12.74
C ALA A 235 -32.85 -16.97 12.04
N ASP A 236 -32.08 -18.00 11.67
CA ASP A 236 -30.82 -17.82 10.96
C ASP A 236 -31.05 -16.99 9.69
N VAL A 237 -30.43 -15.81 9.65
CA VAL A 237 -30.54 -14.90 8.52
C VAL A 237 -29.54 -15.33 7.45
N HIS A 238 -30.05 -15.87 6.35
CA HIS A 238 -29.22 -16.13 5.17
C HIS A 238 -28.89 -14.82 4.45
N LEU A 239 -27.73 -14.25 4.76
CA LEU A 239 -27.22 -13.08 4.07
C LEU A 239 -26.57 -13.51 2.73
N PRO A 240 -26.76 -12.77 1.63
CA PRO A 240 -26.03 -13.06 0.41
C PRO A 240 -24.52 -12.99 0.65
N ALA A 241 -23.73 -13.82 -0.01
CA ALA A 241 -22.28 -13.70 0.04
C ALA A 241 -21.81 -12.36 -0.55
N LEU A 242 -20.67 -11.85 -0.07
CA LEU A 242 -20.01 -10.70 -0.69
C LEU A 242 -19.36 -11.13 -2.01
N ARG A 243 -19.46 -10.27 -3.03
CA ARG A 243 -18.72 -10.49 -4.28
C ARG A 243 -17.23 -10.20 -4.07
N LEU A 244 -16.37 -10.77 -4.92
CA LEU A 244 -14.92 -10.54 -4.86
C LEU A 244 -14.56 -9.04 -4.90
N GLY A 245 -15.18 -8.25 -5.77
CA GLY A 245 -14.96 -6.80 -5.83
C GLY A 245 -15.36 -6.06 -4.55
N GLU A 246 -16.45 -6.49 -3.90
CA GLU A 246 -16.87 -5.93 -2.62
C GLU A 246 -15.88 -6.29 -1.51
N HIS A 247 -15.37 -7.53 -1.49
CA HIS A 247 -14.30 -7.92 -0.56
C HIS A 247 -13.03 -7.08 -0.75
N VAL A 248 -12.57 -6.90 -1.99
CA VAL A 248 -11.34 -6.15 -2.27
C VAL A 248 -11.48 -4.69 -1.86
N VAL A 249 -12.62 -4.04 -2.16
CA VAL A 249 -12.89 -2.66 -1.72
C VAL A 249 -12.83 -2.55 -0.19
N GLU A 250 -13.49 -3.44 0.52
CA GLU A 250 -13.51 -3.46 1.99
C GLU A 250 -12.14 -3.81 2.59
N ASP A 251 -11.33 -4.66 1.93
CA ASP A 251 -9.94 -4.93 2.33
C ASP A 251 -9.10 -3.63 2.24
N TYR A 252 -9.18 -2.87 1.15
CA TYR A 252 -8.44 -1.60 1.03
C TYR A 252 -8.93 -0.52 2.00
N ARG A 253 -10.20 -0.54 2.40
CA ARG A 253 -10.73 0.38 3.43
C ARG A 253 -10.19 0.10 4.83
N SER A 254 -10.00 -1.18 5.16
CA SER A 254 -9.62 -1.62 6.51
C SER A 254 -8.12 -1.88 6.67
N LEU A 255 -7.44 -2.36 5.63
CA LEU A 255 -6.04 -2.81 5.64
C LEU A 255 -5.15 -2.04 4.64
N ARG A 256 -5.75 -1.26 3.73
CA ARG A 256 -5.07 -0.57 2.61
C ARG A 256 -4.35 -1.49 1.62
N LEU A 257 -4.64 -2.79 1.69
CA LEU A 257 -4.16 -3.83 0.78
C LEU A 257 -5.20 -4.96 0.74
N SER A 258 -5.16 -5.81 -0.29
CA SER A 258 -5.94 -7.04 -0.35
C SER A 258 -5.06 -8.21 -0.75
N LEU A 259 -5.22 -9.34 -0.05
CA LEU A 259 -4.59 -10.62 -0.43
C LEU A 259 -5.44 -11.40 -1.45
N LYS A 260 -6.65 -10.93 -1.77
CA LYS A 260 -7.61 -11.65 -2.62
C LYS A 260 -7.41 -11.31 -4.10
N ALA A 261 -7.29 -10.03 -4.43
CA ALA A 261 -6.98 -9.54 -5.77
C ALA A 261 -6.58 -8.06 -5.75
N HIS A 262 -5.83 -7.64 -6.75
CA HIS A 262 -5.57 -6.23 -6.99
C HIS A 262 -6.78 -5.58 -7.70
N PRO A 263 -7.22 -4.35 -7.35
CA PRO A 263 -8.41 -3.72 -7.94
C PRO A 263 -8.36 -3.57 -9.46
N ALA A 264 -7.18 -3.29 -10.04
CA ALA A 264 -7.02 -3.20 -11.49
C ALA A 264 -7.28 -4.54 -12.21
N ALA A 265 -7.01 -5.68 -11.57
CA ALA A 265 -7.31 -6.99 -12.14
C ALA A 265 -8.83 -7.19 -12.35
N LEU A 266 -9.65 -6.65 -11.44
CA LEU A 266 -11.11 -6.79 -11.48
C LEU A 266 -11.77 -5.93 -12.58
N VAL A 267 -11.06 -4.92 -13.08
CA VAL A 267 -11.50 -4.05 -14.19
C VAL A 267 -10.64 -4.24 -15.44
N ARG A 268 -9.81 -5.29 -15.49
CA ARG A 268 -8.80 -5.48 -16.55
C ARG A 268 -9.43 -5.56 -17.94
N ASP A 269 -10.55 -6.27 -18.09
CA ASP A 269 -11.23 -6.37 -19.39
C ASP A 269 -11.65 -4.99 -19.93
N GLU A 270 -12.21 -4.13 -19.05
CA GLU A 270 -12.59 -2.77 -19.42
C GLU A 270 -11.35 -1.91 -19.73
N LEU A 271 -10.27 -2.05 -18.96
CA LEU A 271 -9.00 -1.37 -19.22
C LEU A 271 -8.41 -1.77 -20.58
N THR A 272 -8.45 -3.07 -20.92
CA THR A 272 -7.98 -3.59 -22.21
C THR A 272 -8.77 -3.01 -23.37
N VAL A 273 -10.11 -2.95 -23.26
CA VAL A 273 -10.97 -2.30 -24.28
C VAL A 273 -10.64 -0.82 -24.44
N LEU A 274 -10.27 -0.14 -23.34
CA LEU A 274 -9.84 1.26 -23.35
C LEU A 274 -8.40 1.46 -23.85
N GLY A 275 -7.71 0.40 -24.29
CA GLY A 275 -6.37 0.43 -24.85
C GLY A 275 -5.26 0.57 -23.80
N VAL A 276 -5.53 0.23 -22.54
CA VAL A 276 -4.55 0.30 -21.45
C VAL A 276 -3.55 -0.86 -21.55
N THR A 277 -2.28 -0.52 -21.58
CA THR A 277 -1.15 -1.45 -21.51
C THR A 277 -0.82 -1.77 -20.06
N GLU A 278 -0.66 -3.07 -19.77
CA GLU A 278 -0.16 -3.58 -18.48
C GLU A 278 1.21 -2.99 -18.13
N ALA A 279 1.43 -2.68 -16.84
CA ALA A 279 2.67 -2.06 -16.38
C ALA A 279 3.91 -2.93 -16.71
N ASP A 280 3.81 -4.26 -16.61
CA ASP A 280 4.92 -5.16 -16.89
C ASP A 280 5.36 -5.16 -18.38
N ARG A 281 4.48 -4.76 -19.29
CA ARG A 281 4.79 -4.68 -20.73
C ARG A 281 5.48 -3.38 -21.13
N LEU A 282 5.52 -2.38 -20.25
CA LEU A 282 6.09 -1.07 -20.57
C LEU A 282 7.59 -1.15 -20.91
N ALA A 283 8.32 -2.07 -20.26
CA ALA A 283 9.75 -2.26 -20.52
C ALA A 283 10.08 -2.85 -21.90
N ALA A 284 9.12 -3.54 -22.52
CA ALA A 284 9.28 -4.09 -23.86
C ALA A 284 8.99 -3.06 -24.97
N LEU A 285 8.47 -1.89 -24.63
CA LEU A 285 8.15 -0.84 -25.60
C LEU A 285 9.40 -0.04 -25.99
N LYS A 286 9.42 0.43 -27.24
CA LYS A 286 10.50 1.27 -27.76
C LYS A 286 10.47 2.65 -27.12
N ASP A 287 11.65 3.25 -26.97
CA ASP A 287 11.77 4.64 -26.55
C ASP A 287 10.98 5.57 -27.50
N GLY A 288 10.28 6.55 -26.91
CA GLY A 288 9.40 7.47 -27.62
C GLY A 288 8.03 6.89 -28.06
N ALA A 289 7.78 5.59 -27.86
CA ALA A 289 6.50 4.98 -28.21
C ALA A 289 5.34 5.60 -27.41
N ARG A 290 4.21 5.84 -28.08
CA ARG A 290 2.99 6.28 -27.40
C ARG A 290 2.37 5.11 -26.66
N VAL A 291 1.95 5.35 -25.43
CA VAL A 291 1.34 4.34 -24.57
C VAL A 291 0.21 4.94 -23.75
N ARG A 292 -0.80 4.11 -23.47
CA ARG A 292 -1.77 4.36 -22.41
C ARG A 292 -1.51 3.35 -21.30
N THR A 293 -1.24 3.79 -20.09
CA THR A 293 -1.12 2.91 -18.91
C THR A 293 -2.07 3.38 -17.82
N ALA A 294 -2.56 2.47 -16.97
CA ALA A 294 -3.45 2.82 -15.87
C ALA A 294 -3.14 1.98 -14.64
N GLY A 295 -3.29 2.59 -13.47
CA GLY A 295 -3.02 1.93 -12.20
C GLY A 295 -3.48 2.75 -11.00
N LEU A 296 -3.57 2.10 -9.85
CA LEU A 296 -3.81 2.74 -8.58
C LEU A 296 -2.64 3.68 -8.26
N VAL A 297 -2.95 4.89 -7.81
CA VAL A 297 -1.92 5.86 -7.48
C VAL A 297 -1.34 5.54 -6.10
N LEU A 298 -0.10 5.06 -6.07
CA LEU A 298 0.60 4.74 -4.82
C LEU A 298 1.17 6.00 -4.17
N VAL A 299 1.96 6.75 -4.94
CA VAL A 299 2.74 7.88 -4.45
C VAL A 299 2.72 9.01 -5.48
N ARG A 300 2.69 10.24 -4.97
CA ARG A 300 2.95 11.48 -5.71
C ARG A 300 4.01 12.27 -4.98
N GLN A 301 5.13 12.55 -5.63
CA GLN A 301 6.24 13.32 -5.09
C GLN A 301 6.45 14.58 -5.92
N ARG A 302 6.79 15.68 -5.25
CA ARG A 302 7.17 16.94 -5.91
C ARG A 302 8.40 17.51 -5.19
N PRO A 303 9.59 17.00 -5.48
CA PRO A 303 10.82 17.47 -4.84
C PRO A 303 11.05 18.95 -5.14
N ASP A 304 11.48 19.71 -4.13
CA ASP A 304 11.81 21.14 -4.29
C ASP A 304 12.93 21.37 -5.31
N THR A 305 13.81 20.38 -5.47
CA THR A 305 14.95 20.40 -6.39
C THR A 305 14.59 20.15 -7.86
N ALA A 306 13.37 19.67 -8.15
CA ALA A 306 12.96 19.24 -9.48
C ALA A 306 12.18 20.30 -10.27
N SER A 307 12.36 21.59 -9.95
CA SER A 307 11.71 22.72 -10.63
C SER A 307 10.19 22.55 -10.81
N GLY A 308 9.54 21.92 -9.83
CA GLY A 308 8.09 21.71 -9.82
C GLY A 308 7.57 20.50 -10.59
N VAL A 309 8.43 19.64 -11.15
CA VAL A 309 8.07 18.35 -11.75
C VAL A 309 7.47 17.42 -10.70
N ILE A 310 6.42 16.69 -11.08
CA ILE A 310 5.75 15.71 -10.22
C ILE A 310 6.09 14.30 -10.71
N PHE A 311 6.50 13.44 -9.78
CA PHE A 311 6.68 12.01 -10.00
C PHE A 311 5.49 11.26 -9.41
N MET A 312 4.83 10.44 -10.21
CA MET A 312 3.75 9.57 -9.75
C MET A 312 4.11 8.12 -9.99
N THR A 313 3.81 7.25 -9.02
CA THR A 313 3.91 5.80 -9.21
C THR A 313 2.50 5.23 -9.28
N LEU A 314 2.17 4.64 -10.43
CA LEU A 314 0.93 3.91 -10.64
C LEU A 314 1.19 2.42 -10.50
N GLN A 315 0.21 1.68 -9.99
CA GLN A 315 0.31 0.24 -9.81
C GLN A 315 -0.88 -0.47 -10.44
N ASP A 316 -0.59 -1.47 -11.25
CA ASP A 316 -1.59 -2.47 -11.62
C ASP A 316 -1.22 -3.84 -11.01
N GLU A 317 -2.03 -4.85 -11.31
CA GLU A 317 -1.83 -6.21 -10.81
C GLU A 317 -0.53 -6.86 -11.32
N THR A 318 0.06 -6.31 -12.37
CA THR A 318 1.26 -6.86 -13.02
C THR A 318 2.52 -6.21 -12.49
N ASN A 319 2.58 -4.88 -12.41
CA ASN A 319 3.77 -4.14 -11.95
C ASN A 319 3.44 -2.69 -11.56
N ILE A 320 4.48 -1.89 -11.29
CA ILE A 320 4.42 -0.45 -11.15
C ILE A 320 4.84 0.25 -12.46
N ALA A 321 4.27 1.44 -12.69
CA ALA A 321 4.64 2.35 -13.76
C ALA A 321 5.05 3.70 -13.17
N ASN A 322 6.25 4.17 -13.52
CA ASN A 322 6.77 5.46 -13.08
C ASN A 322 6.38 6.54 -14.08
N ILE A 323 5.66 7.55 -13.61
CA ILE A 323 5.09 8.61 -14.42
C ILE A 323 5.76 9.93 -14.08
N ILE A 324 6.16 10.68 -15.11
CA ILE A 324 6.68 12.05 -14.97
C ILE A 324 5.63 13.01 -15.48
N VAL A 325 5.23 13.96 -14.63
CA VAL A 325 4.25 15.00 -14.95
C VAL A 325 4.93 16.35 -14.88
N TRP A 326 5.12 16.98 -16.05
CA TRP A 326 5.69 18.31 -16.17
C TRP A 326 4.72 19.39 -15.64
N PRO A 327 5.21 20.55 -15.17
CA PRO A 327 4.37 21.62 -14.61
C PRO A 327 3.21 22.04 -15.52
N ALA A 328 3.44 22.16 -16.82
CA ALA A 328 2.38 22.53 -17.79
C ALA A 328 1.27 21.47 -17.88
N THR A 329 1.64 20.18 -17.88
CA THR A 329 0.68 19.07 -17.84
C THR A 329 -0.08 19.05 -16.51
N PHE A 330 0.62 19.28 -15.40
CA PHE A 330 0.01 19.33 -14.07
C PHE A 330 -1.04 20.43 -13.95
N GLU A 331 -0.72 21.67 -14.36
CA GLU A 331 -1.67 22.77 -14.26
C GLU A 331 -2.92 22.52 -15.13
N ARG A 332 -2.78 21.82 -16.26
CA ARG A 332 -3.91 21.46 -17.11
C ARG A 332 -4.79 20.35 -16.52
N PHE A 333 -4.20 19.35 -15.88
CA PHE A 333 -4.91 18.16 -15.36
C PHE A 333 -4.83 18.08 -13.83
N ARG A 334 -4.89 19.23 -13.17
CA ARG A 334 -4.66 19.36 -11.73
C ARG A 334 -5.64 18.54 -10.90
N ALA A 335 -6.92 18.53 -11.30
CA ALA A 335 -7.97 17.82 -10.59
C ALA A 335 -7.77 16.30 -10.63
N GLU A 336 -7.43 15.78 -11.80
CA GLU A 336 -7.18 14.35 -12.05
C GLU A 336 -5.91 13.91 -11.34
N VAL A 337 -4.81 14.66 -11.49
CA VAL A 337 -3.54 14.35 -10.83
C VAL A 337 -3.74 14.28 -9.31
N LEU A 338 -4.42 15.25 -8.69
CA LEU A 338 -4.58 15.30 -7.23
C LEU A 338 -5.67 14.38 -6.68
N GLY A 339 -6.77 14.21 -7.42
CA GLY A 339 -7.99 13.58 -6.94
C GLY A 339 -8.07 12.07 -7.21
N ALA A 340 -7.53 11.62 -8.35
CA ALA A 340 -7.74 10.25 -8.82
C ALA A 340 -7.14 9.19 -7.89
N ARG A 341 -7.86 8.08 -7.73
CA ARG A 341 -7.41 6.84 -7.09
C ARG A 341 -6.88 5.85 -8.10
N LEU A 342 -7.63 5.67 -9.19
CA LEU A 342 -7.21 4.94 -10.38
C LEU A 342 -6.99 5.97 -11.48
N CYS A 343 -5.77 6.06 -11.98
CA CYS A 343 -5.39 7.05 -12.96
C CYS A 343 -4.98 6.35 -14.25
N ALA A 344 -5.43 6.85 -15.39
CA ALA A 344 -4.89 6.47 -16.70
C ALA A 344 -4.08 7.61 -17.30
N ILE A 345 -2.93 7.27 -17.89
CA ILE A 345 -1.96 8.20 -18.45
C ILE A 345 -1.81 7.88 -19.93
N ASP A 346 -2.11 8.86 -20.78
CA ASP A 346 -1.62 8.87 -22.15
C ASP A 346 -0.28 9.60 -22.18
N GLY A 347 0.73 8.94 -22.71
CA GLY A 347 2.08 9.48 -22.69
C GLY A 347 3.01 8.82 -23.67
N LYS A 348 4.29 9.12 -23.50
CA LYS A 348 5.39 8.50 -24.25
C LYS A 348 6.31 7.76 -23.30
N ILE A 349 6.78 6.60 -23.75
CA ILE A 349 7.84 5.87 -23.08
C ILE A 349 9.14 6.67 -23.19
N GLN A 350 9.83 6.81 -22.07
CA GLN A 350 11.22 7.22 -22.00
C GLN A 350 11.98 6.09 -21.31
N ASN A 351 12.92 5.47 -22.03
CA ASN A 351 13.76 4.40 -21.49
C ASN A 351 15.20 4.91 -21.40
N GLU A 352 15.65 5.17 -20.18
CA GLU A 352 17.00 5.67 -19.92
C GLU A 352 17.74 4.68 -19.03
N HIS A 353 18.81 4.07 -19.57
CA HIS A 353 19.64 3.08 -18.88
C HIS A 353 18.85 1.92 -18.22
N GLY A 354 17.75 1.50 -18.84
CA GLY A 354 16.91 0.39 -18.35
C GLY A 354 15.83 0.80 -17.36
N ILE A 355 15.74 2.09 -16.99
CA ILE A 355 14.64 2.62 -16.19
C ILE A 355 13.58 3.20 -17.12
N VAL A 356 12.36 2.67 -17.00
CA VAL A 356 11.23 3.05 -17.85
C VAL A 356 10.39 4.09 -17.14
N HIS A 357 10.24 5.24 -17.78
CA HIS A 357 9.35 6.31 -17.38
C HIS A 357 8.28 6.53 -18.45
N VAL A 358 7.08 6.94 -18.03
CA VAL A 358 6.03 7.43 -18.92
C VAL A 358 5.91 8.93 -18.73
N ILE A 359 6.22 9.69 -19.78
CA ILE A 359 6.03 11.14 -19.78
C ILE A 359 4.56 11.42 -20.04
N ALA A 360 3.87 11.98 -19.05
CA ALA A 360 2.44 12.25 -19.12
C ALA A 360 2.14 13.39 -20.09
N GLU A 361 1.33 13.11 -21.11
CA GLU A 361 0.75 14.10 -22.02
C GLU A 361 -0.71 14.40 -21.64
N ARG A 362 -1.45 13.40 -21.16
CA ARG A 362 -2.83 13.53 -20.67
C ARG A 362 -3.10 12.58 -19.51
N VAL A 363 -3.85 13.06 -18.54
CA VAL A 363 -4.22 12.35 -17.32
C VAL A 363 -5.74 12.19 -17.29
N HIS A 364 -6.23 10.99 -17.01
CA HIS A 364 -7.66 10.68 -16.91
C HIS A 364 -7.98 10.07 -15.55
N ASP A 365 -9.08 10.51 -14.94
CA ASP A 365 -9.60 9.90 -13.73
C ASP A 365 -10.44 8.65 -14.07
N PHE A 366 -9.89 7.47 -13.79
CA PHE A 366 -10.56 6.18 -13.96
C PHE A 366 -11.16 5.67 -12.64
N SER A 367 -11.11 6.45 -11.56
CA SER A 367 -11.69 6.08 -10.26
C SER A 367 -13.18 5.69 -10.31
N PRO A 368 -14.04 6.21 -11.21
CA PRO A 368 -15.40 5.72 -11.36
C PRO A 368 -15.51 4.22 -11.68
N LEU A 369 -14.49 3.61 -12.29
CA LEU A 369 -14.46 2.15 -12.53
C LEU A 369 -14.38 1.37 -11.20
N LEU A 370 -13.64 1.89 -10.21
CA LEU A 370 -13.54 1.26 -8.89
C LEU A 370 -14.87 1.32 -8.12
N ALA A 371 -15.64 2.39 -8.29
CA ALA A 371 -16.94 2.52 -7.61
C ALA A 371 -17.92 1.42 -8.01
N ARG A 372 -17.79 0.86 -9.22
CA ARG A 372 -18.60 -0.27 -9.70
C ARG A 372 -18.26 -1.58 -9.00
N LEU A 373 -17.03 -1.74 -8.49
CA LEU A 373 -16.58 -2.93 -7.74
C LEU A 373 -17.28 -3.06 -6.39
N ALA A 374 -17.61 -1.92 -5.76
CA ALA A 374 -18.20 -1.86 -4.43
C ALA A 374 -19.71 -2.14 -4.41
N GLY A 375 -20.32 -2.43 -5.56
CA GLY A 375 -21.76 -2.57 -5.67
C GLY A 375 -22.38 -1.72 -6.78
N GLY A 376 -21.87 -1.83 -8.02
CA GLY A 376 -22.49 -1.22 -9.22
C GLY A 376 -24.01 -1.33 -9.17
N PRO A 377 -24.72 -0.31 -9.72
CA PRO A 377 -26.00 0.17 -9.22
C PRO A 377 -26.86 -1.00 -8.79
N LEU A 378 -27.25 -1.03 -7.51
CA LEU A 378 -28.41 -1.80 -7.07
C LEU A 378 -29.40 -1.71 -8.21
N GLN A 379 -29.69 -2.84 -8.88
CA GLN A 379 -30.79 -2.91 -9.84
C GLN A 379 -31.86 -2.05 -9.23
N ALA A 380 -32.21 -0.95 -9.91
CA ALA A 380 -33.31 -0.13 -9.47
C ALA A 380 -34.42 -1.15 -9.31
N ALA A 381 -34.78 -1.47 -8.06
CA ALA A 381 -36.04 -2.10 -7.81
C ALA A 381 -36.99 -1.08 -8.40
N LEU A 382 -37.45 -1.35 -9.61
CA LEU A 382 -38.49 -0.59 -10.27
C LEU A 382 -39.65 -0.75 -9.30
N ALA A 383 -39.73 0.18 -8.34
CA ALA A 383 -40.91 0.31 -7.53
C ALA A 383 -42.05 0.51 -8.53
N PRO A 384 -43.17 -0.22 -8.39
CA PRO A 384 -44.35 0.05 -9.19
C PRO A 384 -44.63 1.55 -9.20
N ALA A 385 -44.97 2.10 -10.38
CA ALA A 385 -45.11 3.54 -10.63
C ALA A 385 -46.19 4.25 -9.78
N ASP A 386 -46.84 3.53 -8.88
CA ASP A 386 -48.01 3.95 -8.12
C ASP A 386 -47.65 4.67 -6.81
N GLU A 387 -46.40 4.60 -6.34
CA GLU A 387 -45.97 5.24 -5.08
C GLU A 387 -45.82 6.77 -5.16
N VAL A 388 -45.97 7.40 -6.33
CA VAL A 388 -45.81 8.86 -6.49
C VAL A 388 -47.09 9.66 -6.16
N LYS A 389 -48.22 9.00 -5.85
CA LYS A 389 -49.51 9.70 -5.67
C LYS A 389 -49.73 10.40 -4.31
N HIS A 390 -48.85 10.25 -3.32
CA HIS A 390 -48.98 10.94 -2.03
C HIS A 390 -47.67 11.51 -1.50
N PRO A 391 -47.30 12.76 -1.87
CA PRO A 391 -46.21 13.46 -1.24
C PRO A 391 -46.72 14.10 0.07
N HIS A 392 -46.30 13.51 1.20
CA HIS A 392 -46.36 14.01 2.60
C HIS A 392 -47.37 13.32 3.53
N GLY A 393 -46.83 12.76 4.63
CA GLY A 393 -47.57 12.35 5.81
C GLY A 393 -47.03 11.08 6.47
N GLY A 394 -45.88 11.14 7.14
CA GLY A 394 -45.39 10.03 7.97
C GLY A 394 -43.89 10.08 8.26
N ALA A 395 -43.53 10.65 9.40
CA ALA A 395 -42.19 10.53 9.98
C ALA A 395 -41.95 9.06 10.38
N GLY A 396 -41.31 8.30 9.51
CA GLY A 396 -41.08 6.86 9.68
C GLY A 396 -40.31 6.28 8.50
N GLY A 397 -39.11 6.82 8.22
CA GLY A 397 -38.26 6.35 7.13
C GLY A 397 -37.63 5.00 7.46
N HIS A 398 -38.21 3.92 6.92
CA HIS A 398 -37.64 2.57 6.92
C HIS A 398 -36.17 2.58 6.41
N PRO A 399 -35.22 1.84 7.02
CA PRO A 399 -33.77 1.92 6.73
C PRO A 399 -33.34 1.46 5.32
N ARG A 400 -34.27 1.21 4.41
CA ARG A 400 -33.99 0.80 3.02
C ARG A 400 -33.78 1.96 2.04
N LYS A 401 -33.99 3.22 2.44
CA LYS A 401 -33.83 4.40 1.57
C LYS A 401 -32.51 5.16 1.78
N VAL A 402 -31.40 4.46 2.01
CA VAL A 402 -30.06 5.08 1.92
C VAL A 402 -29.47 4.78 0.54
N ARG A 403 -29.58 5.76 -0.37
CA ARG A 403 -28.84 5.75 -1.64
C ARG A 403 -27.35 5.91 -1.32
N HIS A 404 -26.61 4.81 -1.18
CA HIS A 404 -25.15 4.85 -1.17
C HIS A 404 -24.64 4.89 -2.62
N HIS A 405 -24.64 6.07 -3.24
CA HIS A 405 -23.66 6.32 -4.29
C HIS A 405 -22.32 6.44 -3.58
N LEU A 406 -21.57 5.33 -3.51
CA LEU A 406 -20.24 5.35 -2.95
C LEU A 406 -19.38 6.29 -3.79
N VAL A 407 -18.92 7.37 -3.18
CA VAL A 407 -18.02 8.33 -3.83
C VAL A 407 -16.66 7.62 -4.00
N PRO A 408 -15.91 7.79 -5.11
CA PRO A 408 -14.61 7.14 -5.26
C PRO A 408 -13.63 7.37 -4.09
N ALA A 409 -13.78 8.50 -3.39
CA ALA A 409 -13.05 8.83 -2.17
C ALA A 409 -13.37 7.90 -0.99
N GLU A 410 -14.56 7.31 -0.95
CA GLU A 410 -15.03 6.36 0.06
C GLU A 410 -14.64 4.92 -0.30
N VAL A 411 -14.25 4.63 -1.55
CA VAL A 411 -14.00 3.26 -2.04
C VAL A 411 -12.54 2.83 -1.85
N MET A 412 -11.60 3.77 -1.97
CA MET A 412 -10.16 3.48 -1.84
C MET A 412 -9.41 4.59 -1.09
N PRO A 413 -8.35 4.27 -0.34
CA PRO A 413 -7.56 5.27 0.39
C PRO A 413 -6.82 6.25 -0.53
N LYS A 414 -6.66 7.51 -0.07
CA LYS A 414 -5.42 8.30 -0.19
C LYS A 414 -4.21 7.64 -0.88
N GLY A 415 -3.87 7.96 -2.13
CA GLY A 415 -2.45 7.85 -2.53
C GLY A 415 -1.61 8.79 -1.66
N ARG A 416 -0.34 8.44 -1.36
CA ARG A 416 0.54 9.35 -0.59
C ARG A 416 0.84 10.59 -1.43
N ASN A 417 0.62 11.78 -0.88
CA ASN A 417 0.73 13.04 -1.63
C ASN A 417 1.81 13.95 -1.01
N PHE A 418 2.75 14.40 -1.84
CA PHE A 418 3.69 15.51 -1.58
C PHE A 418 4.49 15.38 -0.30
N HIS A 419 5.36 14.37 -0.26
CA HIS A 419 6.51 14.33 0.64
C HIS A 419 7.72 15.01 0.01
#